data_AF-A0AAW2LC94-F1
#
_entry.id   AF-A0AAW2LC94-F1
#
_cell.length_a   1.000
_cell.length_b   1.000
_cell.length_c   1.000
_cell.angle_alpha   90.00
_cell.angle_beta   90.00
_cell.angle_gamma   90.00
#
_symmetry.space_group_name_H-M   'P 1'
#
loop_
_entity.id
_entity.type
_entity.pdbx_description
1 polymer ?
#
loop_
_entity_poly.entity_id
_entity_poly.type
_entity_poly.pdbx_seq_one_letter_code
_entity_poly.pdbx_strand_id
1 'polypeptide(L)'
;MDACPSSYCYGCGGPYDYDELGLANYFFNVVHAADQPLWDGCTQSQLSVVAELVNIKANGHISKRIYDRRSQWTNRILPSDHTLPGDYYNMKKLVKDLGLAVEKIHACKNGCMLYWKDDVDLE
;
A
#
# COMPACT_ATOMS: atom_id res chain seq x y z
N MET A 1 -50.71 -24.06 -0.10
CA MET A 1 -51.43 -24.29 1.18
C MET A 1 -50.39 -24.64 2.23
N ASP A 2 -49.34 -23.84 2.44
CA ASP A 2 -49.25 -22.44 2.87
C ASP A 2 -48.80 -22.39 4.33
N ALA A 3 -47.54 -22.04 4.52
CA ALA A 3 -47.10 -21.01 5.47
C ALA A 3 -45.62 -20.66 5.23
N CYS A 4 -45.36 -19.38 4.97
CA CYS A 4 -44.06 -18.67 5.02
C CYS A 4 -44.16 -17.68 6.22
N PRO A 5 -43.13 -16.94 6.74
CA PRO A 5 -41.66 -16.97 6.61
C PRO A 5 -40.89 -16.80 7.97
N SER A 6 -39.54 -16.79 7.89
CA SER A 6 -38.56 -16.10 8.78
C SER A 6 -38.06 -16.81 10.05
N SER A 7 -36.73 -17.05 10.09
CA SER A 7 -35.87 -16.60 11.22
C SER A 7 -34.37 -16.87 11.06
N TYR A 8 -33.89 -17.60 10.05
CA TYR A 8 -32.43 -17.71 9.83
C TYR A 8 -31.97 -16.83 8.67
N CYS A 9 -31.86 -15.54 8.99
CA CYS A 9 -31.10 -14.54 8.25
C CYS A 9 -29.63 -15.00 8.10
N TYR A 10 -29.20 -15.39 6.90
CA TYR A 10 -27.79 -15.25 6.50
C TYR A 10 -27.63 -13.92 5.77
N GLY A 11 -27.91 -12.85 6.52
CA GLY A 11 -27.51 -11.49 6.22
C GLY A 11 -26.45 -11.09 7.24
N CYS A 12 -25.20 -11.42 6.92
CA CYS A 12 -24.03 -10.79 7.54
C CYS A 12 -23.15 -10.31 6.38
N GLY A 13 -23.58 -9.22 5.74
CA GLY A 13 -22.69 -8.44 4.89
C GLY A 13 -21.51 -7.96 5.74
N GLY A 14 -20.33 -8.50 5.46
CA GLY A 14 -19.08 -7.92 5.97
C GLY A 14 -18.78 -6.62 5.22
N PRO A 15 -17.87 -5.77 5.73
CA PRO A 15 -17.51 -4.50 5.09
C PRO A 15 -16.72 -4.64 3.76
N TYR A 16 -16.70 -5.84 3.16
CA TYR A 16 -15.84 -6.20 2.03
C TYR A 16 -16.56 -7.04 0.96
N ASP A 17 -17.83 -6.74 0.67
CA ASP A 17 -18.51 -7.25 -0.53
C ASP A 17 -18.53 -6.13 -1.58
N TYR A 18 -17.36 -5.81 -2.16
CA TYR A 18 -17.30 -4.95 -3.34
C TYR A 18 -17.61 -5.80 -4.58
N ASP A 19 -18.53 -5.34 -5.42
CA ASP A 19 -18.61 -5.85 -6.79
C ASP A 19 -17.34 -5.47 -7.58
N GLU A 20 -17.07 -6.19 -8.67
CA GLU A 20 -15.87 -6.01 -9.51
C GLU A 20 -15.72 -4.56 -10.03
N LEU A 21 -16.84 -3.86 -10.23
CA LEU A 21 -16.89 -2.47 -10.67
C LEU A 21 -16.46 -1.50 -9.56
N GLY A 22 -16.87 -1.76 -8.32
CA GLY A 22 -16.52 -0.97 -7.15
C GLY A 22 -15.04 -1.07 -6.78
N LEU A 23 -14.44 -2.26 -6.91
CA LEU A 23 -12.99 -2.44 -6.71
C LEU A 23 -12.16 -1.71 -7.78
N ALA A 24 -12.57 -1.82 -9.06
CA ALA A 24 -11.91 -1.11 -10.15
C ALA A 24 -11.99 0.41 -9.96
N ASN A 25 -13.17 0.94 -9.64
CA ASN A 25 -13.35 2.37 -9.39
C ASN A 25 -12.52 2.86 -8.19
N TYR A 26 -12.47 2.08 -7.10
CA TYR A 26 -11.60 2.38 -5.96
C TYR A 26 -10.13 2.46 -6.38
N PHE A 27 -9.63 1.44 -7.09
CA PHE A 27 -8.26 1.41 -7.59
C PHE A 27 -7.92 2.64 -8.45
N PHE A 28 -8.76 2.96 -9.45
CA PHE A 28 -8.54 4.12 -10.31
C PHE A 28 -8.55 5.44 -9.54
N ASN A 29 -9.41 5.57 -8.53
CA ASN A 29 -9.44 6.76 -7.68
C ASN A 29 -8.14 6.90 -6.86
N VAL A 30 -7.61 5.80 -6.31
CA VAL A 30 -6.35 5.81 -5.55
C VAL A 30 -5.17 6.13 -6.48
N VAL A 31 -5.11 5.52 -7.67
CA VAL A 31 -4.08 5.82 -8.68
C VAL A 31 -4.14 7.29 -9.08
N HIS A 32 -5.31 7.78 -9.48
CA HIS A 32 -5.48 9.17 -9.92
C HIS A 32 -5.09 10.18 -8.84
N ALA A 33 -5.44 9.92 -7.58
CA ALA A 33 -5.07 10.76 -6.45
C ALA A 33 -3.55 10.75 -6.20
N ALA A 34 -2.90 9.58 -6.29
CA ALA A 34 -1.47 9.45 -6.07
C ALA A 34 -0.62 9.93 -7.27
N ASP A 35 -1.18 9.95 -8.48
CA ASP A 35 -0.49 10.43 -9.67
C ASP A 35 -0.47 11.95 -9.79
N GLN A 36 -1.15 12.66 -8.90
CA GLN A 36 -1.05 14.12 -8.82
C GLN A 36 0.37 14.55 -8.44
N PRO A 37 0.81 15.75 -8.90
CA PRO A 37 2.08 16.34 -8.49
C PRO A 37 2.23 16.33 -6.96
N LEU A 38 3.45 16.12 -6.48
CA LEU A 38 3.73 16.08 -5.05
C LEU A 38 3.38 17.40 -4.34
N TRP A 39 3.46 18.52 -5.04
CA TRP A 39 2.96 19.86 -4.70
C TRP A 39 2.75 20.65 -6.02
N ASP A 40 2.16 21.83 -5.97
CA ASP A 40 1.87 22.61 -7.19
C ASP A 40 3.15 22.99 -7.95
N GLY A 41 3.18 22.71 -9.26
CA GLY A 41 4.36 22.89 -10.12
C GLY A 41 5.48 21.85 -9.94
N CYS A 42 5.30 20.82 -9.11
CA CYS A 42 6.25 19.70 -9.03
C CYS A 42 6.17 18.82 -10.28
N THR A 43 7.32 18.36 -10.79
CA THR A 43 7.37 17.43 -11.94
C THR A 43 7.18 15.97 -11.55
N GLN A 44 7.32 15.66 -10.25
CA GLN A 44 7.18 14.30 -9.73
C GLN A 44 5.81 14.13 -9.08
N SER A 45 5.16 12.99 -9.33
CA SER A 45 3.91 12.64 -8.68
C SER A 45 4.14 12.16 -7.25
N GLN A 46 3.09 12.18 -6.43
CA GLN A 46 3.16 11.63 -5.08
C GLN A 46 3.56 10.14 -5.13
N LEU A 47 3.01 9.40 -6.08
CA LEU A 47 3.28 7.99 -6.27
C LEU A 47 4.75 7.73 -6.62
N SER A 48 5.34 8.47 -7.57
CA SER A 48 6.72 8.23 -8.00
C SER A 48 7.69 8.40 -6.83
N VAL A 49 7.53 9.47 -6.06
CA VAL A 49 8.37 9.78 -4.90
C VAL A 49 8.16 8.75 -3.79
N VAL A 50 6.91 8.40 -3.47
CA VAL A 50 6.62 7.41 -2.41
C VAL A 50 7.19 6.03 -2.77
N ALA A 51 7.03 5.59 -4.03
CA ALA A 51 7.57 4.32 -4.49
C ALA A 51 9.11 4.27 -4.36
N GLU A 52 9.79 5.34 -4.79
CA GLU A 52 11.24 5.43 -4.67
C GLU A 52 11.71 5.41 -3.21
N LEU A 53 11.05 6.17 -2.34
CA LEU A 53 11.42 6.24 -0.92
C LEU A 53 11.20 4.90 -0.20
N VAL A 54 10.10 4.18 -0.50
CA VAL A 54 9.84 2.83 0.02
C VAL A 54 10.93 1.86 -0.47
N ASN A 55 11.34 1.95 -1.73
CA ASN A 55 12.40 1.13 -2.31
C ASN A 55 13.77 1.40 -1.65
N ILE A 56 14.13 2.68 -1.47
CA ILE A 56 15.36 3.10 -0.76
C ILE A 56 15.41 2.48 0.63
N LYS A 57 14.30 2.49 1.36
CA LYS A 57 14.25 1.88 2.69
C LYS A 57 14.40 0.35 2.64
N ALA A 58 13.73 -0.32 1.71
CA ALA A 58 13.76 -1.78 1.58
C ALA A 58 15.17 -2.30 1.29
N ASN A 59 15.92 -1.58 0.45
CA ASN A 59 17.27 -1.93 0.02
C ASN A 59 18.37 -1.40 0.94
N GLY A 60 18.17 -0.22 1.54
CA GLY A 60 19.20 0.47 2.32
C GLY A 60 19.37 0.02 3.77
N HIS A 61 18.69 -1.05 4.20
CA HIS A 61 18.69 -1.54 5.60
C HIS A 61 18.37 -0.43 6.64
N ILE A 62 17.59 0.58 6.24
CA ILE A 62 17.27 1.74 7.08
C ILE A 62 16.20 1.32 8.09
N SER A 63 16.49 1.47 9.39
CA SER A 63 15.49 1.23 10.44
C SER A 63 14.26 2.13 10.26
N LYS A 64 13.07 1.65 10.65
CA LYS A 64 11.83 2.45 10.58
C LYS A 64 11.97 3.77 11.35
N ARG A 65 12.55 3.73 12.55
CA ARG A 65 12.75 4.91 13.41
C ARG A 65 13.53 6.03 12.72
N ILE A 66 14.65 5.69 12.09
CA ILE A 66 15.49 6.68 11.41
C ILE A 66 14.80 7.22 10.16
N TYR A 67 14.13 6.35 9.42
CA TYR A 67 13.38 6.74 8.24
C TYR A 67 12.25 7.71 8.59
N ASP A 68 11.41 7.38 9.57
CA ASP A 68 10.31 8.26 10.00
C ASP A 68 10.84 9.62 10.47
N ARG A 69 11.96 9.66 11.21
CA ARG A 69 12.61 10.92 11.62
C ARG A 69 13.08 11.75 10.42
N ARG A 70 13.63 11.09 9.40
CA ARG A 70 14.05 11.73 8.15
C ARG A 70 12.86 12.26 7.37
N SER A 71 11.79 11.47 7.22
CA SER A 71 10.55 11.89 6.57
C SER A 71 9.96 13.11 7.26
N GLN A 72 9.84 13.11 8.59
CA GLN A 72 9.35 14.26 9.35
C GLN A 72 10.21 15.51 9.14
N TRP A 73 11.53 15.37 9.04
CA TRP A 73 12.41 16.50 8.71
C TRP A 73 12.19 16.99 7.27
N THR A 74 12.06 16.08 6.30
CA THR A 74 11.78 16.43 4.90
C THR A 74 10.46 17.17 4.74
N ASN A 75 9.39 16.75 5.43
CA ASN A 75 8.10 17.44 5.43
C ASN A 75 8.20 18.90 5.96
N ARG A 76 9.20 19.23 6.78
CA ARG A 76 9.38 20.61 7.29
C ARG A 76 10.05 21.55 6.30
N ILE A 77 10.74 21.02 5.30
CA ILE A 77 11.49 21.81 4.31
C ILE A 77 10.80 21.87 2.96
N LEU A 78 9.79 21.03 2.75
CA LEU A 78 8.95 21.03 1.56
C LEU A 78 7.92 22.18 1.61
N PRO A 79 7.38 22.60 0.44
CA PRO A 79 6.29 23.57 0.36
C PRO A 79 5.07 23.17 1.18
N SER A 80 4.33 24.14 1.73
CA SER A 80 3.20 23.87 2.65
C SER A 80 2.05 23.07 2.03
N ASP A 81 1.94 23.03 0.71
CA ASP A 81 0.92 22.33 -0.07
C ASP A 81 1.35 20.91 -0.49
N HIS A 82 2.51 20.42 -0.04
CA HIS A 82 2.96 19.08 -0.40
C HIS A 82 2.04 17.98 0.13
N THR A 83 1.98 16.86 -0.60
CA THR A 83 1.19 15.68 -0.22
C THR A 83 2.04 14.50 0.27
N LEU A 84 3.35 14.69 0.49
CA LEU A 84 4.22 13.62 0.98
C LEU A 84 3.74 13.06 2.34
N PRO A 85 3.60 11.73 2.52
CA PRO A 85 3.28 11.19 3.82
C PRO A 85 4.40 11.41 4.86
N GLY A 86 4.01 11.54 6.13
CA GLY A 86 4.92 11.88 7.23
C GLY A 86 5.80 10.73 7.74
N ASP A 87 5.47 9.48 7.38
CA ASP A 87 6.13 8.29 7.92
C ASP A 87 6.07 7.12 6.94
N TYR A 88 6.89 6.09 7.22
CA TYR A 88 6.97 4.91 6.40
C TYR A 88 5.68 4.09 6.32
N TYR A 89 4.87 4.08 7.39
CA TYR A 89 3.66 3.27 7.42
C TYR A 89 2.66 3.79 6.39
N ASN A 90 2.43 5.10 6.37
CA ASN A 90 1.52 5.74 5.43
C ASN A 90 2.03 5.64 3.99
N MET A 91 3.35 5.78 3.77
CA MET A 91 3.97 5.52 2.46
C MET A 91 3.75 4.07 2.00
N LYS A 92 4.02 3.10 2.86
CA LYS A 92 3.81 1.67 2.54
C LYS A 92 2.33 1.36 2.30
N LYS A 93 1.42 1.99 3.05
CA LYS A 93 -0.03 1.83 2.87
C LYS A 93 -0.47 2.33 1.49
N LEU A 94 -0.03 3.51 1.07
CA LEU A 94 -0.32 4.05 -0.26
C LEU A 94 0.09 3.06 -1.36
N VAL A 95 1.31 2.53 -1.28
CA VAL A 95 1.82 1.53 -2.23
C VAL A 95 1.01 0.22 -2.15
N LYS A 96 0.58 -0.20 -0.96
CA LYS A 96 -0.24 -1.41 -0.77
C LYS A 96 -1.65 -1.25 -1.32
N ASP A 97 -2.29 -0.10 -1.12
CA ASP A 97 -3.66 0.19 -1.58
C ASP A 97 -3.71 0.23 -3.13
N LEU A 98 -2.55 0.45 -3.77
CA LEU A 98 -2.34 0.34 -5.22
C LEU A 98 -1.99 -1.09 -5.69
N GLY A 99 -2.05 -2.10 -4.82
CA GLY A 99 -1.64 -3.46 -5.15
C GLY A 99 -0.14 -3.66 -5.39
N LEU A 100 0.69 -2.63 -5.18
CA LEU A 100 2.14 -2.66 -5.38
C LEU A 100 2.90 -3.14 -4.12
N ALA A 101 2.29 -4.02 -3.34
CA ALA A 101 2.80 -4.41 -2.03
C ALA A 101 4.27 -4.89 -2.09
N VAL A 102 5.17 -4.15 -1.43
CA VAL A 102 6.59 -4.54 -1.33
C VAL A 102 6.75 -5.59 -0.23
N GLU A 103 6.90 -6.85 -0.63
CA GLU A 103 7.31 -7.96 0.24
C GLU A 103 8.82 -8.20 0.09
N LYS A 104 9.53 -8.22 1.23
CA LYS A 104 10.95 -8.58 1.25
C LYS A 104 11.06 -10.08 1.42
N ILE A 105 11.39 -10.78 0.34
CA ILE A 105 11.67 -12.21 0.39
C ILE A 105 13.08 -12.40 0.98
N HIS A 106 13.17 -13.20 2.04
CA HIS A 106 14.45 -13.52 2.66
C HIS A 106 15.14 -14.63 1.84
N ALA A 107 16.33 -14.34 1.34
CA ALA A 107 17.19 -15.34 0.70
C ALA A 107 18.14 -15.98 1.73
N CYS A 108 18.35 -17.29 1.63
CA CYS A 108 19.40 -17.99 2.36
C CYS A 108 20.80 -17.51 1.90
N LYS A 109 21.85 -17.76 2.69
CA LYS A 109 23.25 -17.43 2.35
C LYS A 109 23.71 -17.95 0.98
N ASN A 110 23.07 -19.01 0.47
CA ASN A 110 23.37 -19.61 -0.83
C ASN A 110 22.44 -19.13 -1.95
N GLY A 111 21.63 -18.09 -1.72
CA GLY A 111 20.69 -17.55 -2.71
C GLY A 111 19.41 -18.37 -2.89
N CYS A 112 19.20 -19.43 -2.11
CA CYS A 112 17.93 -20.17 -2.10
C CYS A 112 16.82 -19.26 -1.55
N MET A 113 15.73 -19.12 -2.29
CA MET A 113 14.49 -18.54 -1.80
C MET A 113 13.99 -19.39 -0.62
N LEU A 114 13.69 -18.78 0.52
CA LEU A 114 12.94 -19.46 1.57
C LEU A 114 11.49 -19.57 1.07
N TYR A 115 10.97 -20.79 0.92
CA TYR A 115 9.59 -21.04 0.47
C TYR A 115 8.59 -20.17 1.25
N TRP A 116 7.70 -19.48 0.53
CA TRP A 116 6.72 -18.55 1.11
C TRP A 116 5.31 -19.12 0.98
N LYS A 117 4.63 -19.34 2.11
CA LYS A 117 3.26 -19.88 2.19
C LYS A 117 3.08 -21.19 1.39
N ASP A 118 2.28 -21.17 0.33
CA ASP A 118 1.84 -22.36 -0.41
C ASP A 118 2.94 -22.94 -1.32
N ASP A 119 4.10 -22.27 -1.40
CA ASP A 119 5.25 -22.74 -2.18
C ASP A 119 5.99 -23.91 -1.51
N VAL A 120 5.58 -24.36 -0.32
CA VAL A 120 6.19 -25.52 0.38
C VAL A 120 6.19 -26.78 -0.48
N ASP A 121 5.25 -26.91 -1.41
CA ASP A 121 5.05 -28.09 -2.25
C ASP A 121 5.47 -27.89 -3.72
N LEU A 122 6.12 -26.78 -4.07
CA LEU A 122 6.67 -26.56 -5.42
C LEU A 122 8.04 -27.25 -5.53
N GLU A 123 8.04 -28.49 -6.03
CA GLU A 123 9.24 -29.26 -6.43
C GLU A 123 9.95 -28.68 -7.67
#